data_AF-A0A3D3JJ40-F1
#
_entry.id   AF-A0A3D3JJ40-F1
#
_cell.length_a   1.000
_cell.length_b   1.000
_cell.length_c   1.000
_cell.angle_alpha   90.00
_cell.angle_beta   90.00
_cell.angle_gamma   90.00
#
_symmetry.space_group_name_H-M   'P 1'
#
loop_
_entity.id
_entity.type
_entity.pdbx_description
1 polymer ?
#
loop_
_entity_poly.entity_id
_entity_poly.type
_entity_poly.pdbx_seq_one_letter_code
_entity_poly.pdbx_strand_id
1 'polypeptide(L)'
;MPYVQTRVEGGTLVLTVDDNVDIGRMLDKTISITIPNLSGIELSGSSVFSGTDTLRPTDFQLTASGASQCTVACAAQRVFVSSSGASAWKLDGQATSLIVSSASGASVIRAFGLPVDNVSLSLSGASRLETTVSTSITGSASGESIITYRGQPGQINVSTSGGSTVRQE
;
A
#
# COMPACT_ATOMS: atom_id res chain seq x y z
N MET A 1 -18.49 23.87 5.17
CA MET A 1 -17.74 22.99 4.24
C MET A 1 -18.76 22.11 3.51
N PRO A 2 -19.38 22.56 2.40
CA PRO A 2 -20.68 21.99 2.01
C PRO A 2 -20.65 20.70 1.17
N TYR A 3 -19.49 20.19 0.77
CA TYR A 3 -19.40 19.09 -0.22
C TYR A 3 -18.61 17.87 0.22
N VAL A 4 -18.00 17.89 1.42
CA VAL A 4 -17.34 16.71 1.99
C VAL A 4 -18.34 16.03 2.91
N GLN A 5 -18.75 14.81 2.55
CA GLN A 5 -19.59 13.98 3.38
C GLN A 5 -18.71 13.07 4.23
N THR A 6 -19.01 13.06 5.54
CA THR A 6 -18.36 12.20 6.51
C THR A 6 -19.42 11.31 7.14
N ARG A 7 -19.29 9.98 6.99
CA ARG A 7 -20.21 9.02 7.63
C ARG A 7 -19.44 7.84 8.20
N VAL A 8 -19.98 7.22 9.25
CA VAL A 8 -19.44 5.98 9.81
C VAL A 8 -20.44 4.87 9.55
N GLU A 9 -20.04 3.85 8.80
CA GLU A 9 -20.88 2.70 8.44
C GLU A 9 -20.12 1.41 8.77
N GLY A 10 -20.68 0.58 9.66
CA GLY A 10 -20.11 -0.72 9.99
C GLY A 10 -18.69 -0.69 10.59
N GLY A 11 -18.28 0.42 11.21
CA GLY A 11 -16.92 0.62 11.72
C GLY A 11 -15.95 1.26 10.73
N THR A 12 -16.39 1.55 9.51
CA THR A 12 -15.62 2.27 8.49
C THR A 12 -16.00 3.75 8.49
N LEU A 13 -15.02 4.63 8.68
CA LEU A 13 -15.18 6.06 8.42
C LEU A 13 -15.04 6.30 6.90
N VAL A 14 -16.11 6.76 6.26
CA VAL A 14 -16.17 7.10 4.84
C VAL A 14 -16.10 8.61 4.69
N LEU A 15 -15.08 9.08 3.96
CA LEU A 15 -14.93 10.47 3.53
C LEU A 15 -15.12 10.52 2.02
N THR A 16 -16.17 11.18 1.54
CA THR A 16 -16.44 11.32 0.10
C THR A 16 -16.81 12.74 -0.27
N VAL A 17 -16.64 13.09 -1.53
CA VAL A 17 -17.21 14.31 -2.13
C VAL A 17 -18.47 13.91 -2.90
N ASP A 18 -19.48 14.76 -2.91
CA ASP A 18 -20.69 14.53 -3.72
C ASP A 18 -20.36 14.46 -5.23
N ASP A 19 -20.85 13.43 -5.91
CA ASP A 19 -20.53 13.10 -7.31
C ASP A 19 -20.96 14.16 -8.33
N ASN A 20 -21.85 15.08 -7.94
CA ASN A 20 -22.49 16.04 -8.84
C ASN A 20 -22.08 17.50 -8.58
N VAL A 21 -20.92 17.69 -7.94
CA VAL A 21 -20.39 19.02 -7.61
C VAL A 21 -19.05 19.23 -8.29
N ASP A 22 -18.99 20.23 -9.19
CA ASP A 22 -17.72 20.79 -9.62
C ASP A 22 -17.12 21.59 -8.45
N ILE A 23 -16.22 20.95 -7.74
CA ILE A 23 -15.50 21.50 -6.59
C ILE A 23 -14.34 22.43 -7.01
N GLY A 24 -14.14 22.66 -8.31
CA GLY A 24 -13.04 23.45 -8.85
C GLY A 24 -11.65 22.91 -8.47
N ARG A 25 -10.61 23.75 -8.58
CA ARG A 25 -9.30 23.49 -7.95
C ARG A 25 -9.46 23.60 -6.43
N MET A 26 -9.66 22.47 -5.76
CA MET A 26 -9.62 22.43 -4.29
C MET A 26 -8.19 22.71 -3.80
N LEU A 27 -7.99 23.91 -3.26
CA LEU A 27 -6.80 24.24 -2.48
C LEU A 27 -6.88 23.51 -1.13
N ASP A 28 -5.90 22.64 -0.88
CA ASP A 28 -5.50 22.02 0.38
C ASP A 28 -6.59 21.87 1.46
N LYS A 29 -7.40 20.80 1.36
CA LYS A 29 -8.24 20.36 2.49
C LYS A 29 -7.56 19.22 3.23
N THR A 30 -6.97 19.54 4.37
CA THR A 30 -6.46 18.54 5.33
C THR A 30 -7.59 18.13 6.27
N ILE A 31 -7.83 16.82 6.40
CA ILE A 31 -8.77 16.26 7.38
C ILE A 31 -7.94 15.51 8.43
N SER A 32 -8.00 15.98 9.67
CA SER A 32 -7.34 15.29 10.79
C SER A 32 -8.32 14.34 11.45
N ILE A 33 -7.94 13.06 11.55
CA ILE A 33 -8.73 12.00 12.16
C ILE A 33 -7.95 11.43 13.33
N THR A 34 -8.60 11.26 14.47
CA THR A 34 -8.07 10.51 15.61
C THR A 34 -8.94 9.29 15.86
N ILE A 35 -8.34 8.12 15.90
CA ILE A 35 -9.03 6.83 16.03
C ILE A 35 -8.23 5.92 16.97
N PRO A 36 -8.92 5.09 17.78
CA PRO A 36 -8.24 4.22 18.75
C PRO A 36 -7.59 3.00 18.08
N ASN A 37 -8.22 2.46 17.02
CA ASN A 37 -7.75 1.31 16.27
C ASN A 37 -8.02 1.52 14.78
N LEU A 38 -7.10 1.11 13.93
CA LEU A 38 -7.26 1.12 12.47
C LEU A 38 -6.81 -0.22 11.90
N SER A 39 -7.72 -0.92 11.23
CA SER A 39 -7.45 -2.20 10.56
C SER A 39 -7.27 -2.07 9.06
N GLY A 40 -7.59 -0.92 8.45
CA GLY A 40 -7.35 -0.72 7.03
C GLY A 40 -7.53 0.71 6.53
N ILE A 41 -6.98 0.98 5.36
CA ILE A 41 -7.04 2.26 4.65
C ILE A 41 -7.44 1.97 3.21
N GLU A 42 -8.47 2.66 2.72
CA GLU A 42 -8.87 2.63 1.32
C GLU A 42 -8.79 4.03 0.72
N LEU A 43 -8.04 4.16 -0.37
CA LEU A 43 -7.85 5.42 -1.11
C LEU A 43 -8.31 5.27 -2.54
N SER A 44 -8.99 6.29 -3.07
CA SER A 44 -9.42 6.35 -4.46
C SER A 44 -9.24 7.75 -5.03
N GLY A 45 -9.21 7.86 -6.36
CA GLY A 45 -9.01 9.12 -7.07
C GLY A 45 -7.56 9.61 -6.96
N SER A 46 -7.36 10.80 -6.41
CA SER A 46 -6.05 11.43 -6.18
C SER A 46 -5.92 11.84 -4.71
N SER A 47 -5.95 10.85 -3.82
CA SER A 47 -5.97 11.05 -2.38
C SER A 47 -4.58 10.90 -1.76
N VAL A 48 -4.30 11.68 -0.71
CA VAL A 48 -3.05 11.58 0.06
C VAL A 48 -3.39 11.28 1.52
N PHE A 49 -2.82 10.19 2.04
CA PHE A 49 -2.92 9.80 3.45
C PHE A 49 -1.54 9.83 4.11
N SER A 50 -1.48 10.31 5.35
CA SER A 50 -0.27 10.30 6.17
C SER A 50 -0.63 9.96 7.61
N GLY A 51 -0.14 8.81 8.09
CA GLY A 51 -0.24 8.42 9.49
C GLY A 51 0.88 9.05 10.32
N THR A 52 0.54 9.59 11.47
CA THR A 52 1.50 10.21 12.42
C THR A 52 2.05 9.21 13.44
N ASP A 53 1.23 8.23 13.81
CA ASP A 53 1.56 7.23 14.84
C ASP A 53 1.82 5.85 14.24
N THR A 54 2.45 4.97 15.03
CA THR A 54 2.60 3.55 14.66
C THR A 54 1.32 2.79 14.98
N LEU A 55 0.64 2.34 13.93
CA LEU A 55 -0.58 1.53 14.04
C LEU A 55 -0.23 0.09 14.45
N ARG A 56 -1.09 -0.55 15.24
CA ARG A 56 -0.82 -1.91 15.76
C ARG A 56 -1.93 -2.93 15.45
N PRO A 57 -2.43 -3.03 14.20
CA PRO A 57 -3.41 -4.04 13.85
C PRO A 57 -2.76 -5.43 13.76
N THR A 58 -3.53 -6.49 14.00
CA THR A 58 -3.10 -7.85 13.67
C THR A 58 -2.96 -8.00 12.14
N ASP A 59 -4.02 -7.63 11.42
CA ASP A 59 -4.09 -7.62 9.97
C ASP A 59 -4.34 -6.21 9.48
N PHE A 60 -3.46 -5.70 8.62
CA PHE A 60 -3.58 -4.35 8.07
C PHE A 60 -3.93 -4.37 6.59
N GLN A 61 -5.12 -3.91 6.23
CA GLN A 61 -5.61 -3.90 4.86
C GLN A 61 -5.36 -2.53 4.21
N LEU A 62 -4.52 -2.50 3.18
CA LEU A 62 -4.17 -1.27 2.46
C LEU A 62 -4.60 -1.38 1.00
N THR A 63 -5.58 -0.56 0.61
CA THR A 63 -6.13 -0.54 -0.75
C THR A 63 -6.01 0.86 -1.35
N ALA A 64 -5.50 0.96 -2.57
CA ALA A 64 -5.48 2.22 -3.31
C ALA A 64 -5.82 1.99 -4.78
N SER A 65 -6.59 2.94 -5.31
CA SER A 65 -6.87 3.07 -6.74
C SER A 65 -6.61 4.50 -7.20
N GLY A 66 -6.25 4.66 -8.48
CA GLY A 66 -5.98 5.96 -9.09
C GLY A 66 -4.54 6.45 -8.85
N ALA A 67 -4.37 7.74 -8.56
CA ALA A 67 -3.09 8.42 -8.34
C ALA A 67 -2.90 8.76 -6.85
N SER A 68 -3.14 7.78 -5.98
CA SER A 68 -3.17 7.97 -4.53
C SER A 68 -1.81 7.73 -3.88
N GLN A 69 -1.54 8.43 -2.76
CA GLN A 69 -0.30 8.27 -1.99
C GLN A 69 -0.62 7.97 -0.53
N CYS A 70 0.12 7.05 0.07
CA CYS A 70 -0.03 6.69 1.47
C CYS A 70 1.33 6.50 2.15
N THR A 71 1.52 7.17 3.28
CA THR A 71 2.65 6.95 4.19
C THR A 71 2.12 6.52 5.55
N VAL A 72 2.56 5.36 6.04
CA VAL A 72 2.10 4.82 7.32
C VAL A 72 3.17 3.95 8.00
N ALA A 73 3.23 4.06 9.33
CA ALA A 73 4.03 3.18 10.17
C ALA A 73 3.12 2.14 10.86
N CYS A 74 3.50 0.87 10.87
CA CYS A 74 2.72 -0.18 11.52
C CYS A 74 3.59 -1.25 12.21
N ALA A 75 3.03 -1.87 13.25
CA ALA A 75 3.53 -3.10 13.87
C ALA A 75 2.42 -4.16 13.80
N ALA A 76 2.48 -5.03 12.79
CA ALA A 76 1.40 -5.95 12.45
C ALA A 76 1.87 -7.40 12.30
N GLN A 77 0.95 -8.37 12.29
CA GLN A 77 1.30 -9.72 11.87
C GLN A 77 1.32 -9.79 10.34
N ARG A 78 0.25 -9.29 9.69
CA ARG A 78 0.11 -9.34 8.24
C ARG A 78 -0.26 -7.96 7.69
N VAL A 79 0.46 -7.53 6.66
CA VAL A 79 0.14 -6.33 5.90
C VAL A 79 -0.29 -6.75 4.50
N PHE A 80 -1.52 -6.42 4.13
CA PHE A 80 -2.10 -6.70 2.83
C PHE A 80 -2.12 -5.43 2.00
N VAL A 81 -1.52 -5.46 0.81
CA VAL A 81 -1.50 -4.32 -0.12
C VAL A 81 -2.20 -4.70 -1.42
N SER A 82 -3.17 -3.89 -1.83
CA SER A 82 -3.81 -3.94 -3.14
C SER A 82 -3.76 -2.56 -3.79
N SER A 83 -3.19 -2.47 -4.99
CA SER A 83 -2.83 -1.20 -5.61
C SER A 83 -3.11 -1.24 -7.11
N SER A 84 -3.90 -0.29 -7.61
CA SER A 84 -4.17 -0.15 -9.04
C SER A 84 -4.03 1.30 -9.52
N GLY A 85 -3.54 1.48 -10.75
CA GLY A 85 -3.30 2.80 -11.32
C GLY A 85 -1.85 3.26 -11.12
N ALA A 86 -1.65 4.44 -10.54
CA ALA A 86 -0.35 5.09 -10.33
C ALA A 86 -0.16 5.49 -8.86
N SER A 87 -0.48 4.57 -7.95
CA SER A 87 -0.41 4.80 -6.51
C SER A 87 0.97 4.55 -5.92
N ALA A 88 1.30 5.28 -4.86
CA ALA A 88 2.56 5.15 -4.14
C ALA A 88 2.33 4.85 -2.65
N TRP A 89 2.99 3.81 -2.15
CA TRP A 89 2.98 3.42 -0.75
C TRP A 89 4.35 3.59 -0.13
N LYS A 90 4.39 4.13 1.08
CA LYS A 90 5.55 4.11 1.97
C LYS A 90 5.16 3.47 3.29
N LEU A 91 5.73 2.30 3.55
CA LEU A 91 5.43 1.47 4.72
C LEU A 91 6.68 1.37 5.59
N ASP A 92 6.50 1.71 6.86
CA ASP A 92 7.55 1.66 7.88
C ASP A 92 7.09 0.85 9.10
N GLY A 93 8.03 0.39 9.94
CA GLY A 93 7.75 -0.30 11.21
C GLY A 93 8.22 -1.76 11.21
N GLN A 94 7.33 -2.71 11.51
CA GLN A 94 7.65 -4.14 11.51
C GLN A 94 6.41 -4.99 11.19
N ALA A 95 6.59 -6.08 10.45
CA ALA A 95 5.53 -7.07 10.29
C ALA A 95 6.07 -8.49 10.15
N THR A 96 5.24 -9.52 10.35
CA THR A 96 5.67 -10.90 10.05
C THR A 96 5.61 -11.17 8.56
N SER A 97 4.54 -10.72 7.89
CA SER A 97 4.33 -10.96 6.46
C SER A 97 3.83 -9.73 5.71
N LEU A 98 4.41 -9.49 4.54
CA LEU A 98 3.91 -8.54 3.54
C LEU A 98 3.27 -9.31 2.39
N ILE A 99 1.99 -9.03 2.11
CA ILE A 99 1.17 -9.73 1.12
C ILE A 99 0.66 -8.69 0.11
N VAL A 100 1.38 -8.55 -1.01
CA VAL A 100 0.94 -7.71 -2.13
C VAL A 100 0.00 -8.55 -2.98
N SER A 101 -1.29 -8.46 -2.68
CA SER A 101 -2.35 -9.24 -3.34
C SER A 101 -2.47 -8.89 -4.82
N SER A 102 -2.34 -7.59 -5.13
CA SER A 102 -2.20 -7.12 -6.51
C SER A 102 -1.51 -5.75 -6.53
N ALA A 103 -0.56 -5.57 -7.44
CA ALA A 103 -0.12 -4.25 -7.87
C ALA A 103 -0.12 -4.19 -9.39
N SER A 104 -0.84 -3.22 -9.95
CA SER A 104 -0.98 -3.03 -11.40
C SER A 104 -0.84 -1.57 -11.81
N GLY A 105 -0.66 -1.35 -13.11
CA GLY A 105 -0.38 -0.02 -13.68
C GLY A 105 1.08 0.40 -13.47
N ALA A 106 1.29 1.52 -12.79
CA ALA A 106 2.58 2.08 -12.42
C ALA A 106 2.69 2.25 -10.88
N SER A 107 2.17 1.27 -10.14
CA SER A 107 2.13 1.29 -8.68
C SER A 107 3.54 1.12 -8.08
N VAL A 108 3.86 1.87 -7.02
CA VAL A 108 5.14 1.78 -6.31
C VAL A 108 4.91 1.50 -4.83
N ILE A 109 5.48 0.42 -4.33
CA ILE A 109 5.41 0.03 -2.91
C ILE A 109 6.82 0.10 -2.32
N ARG A 110 7.04 1.06 -1.42
CA ARG A 110 8.31 1.25 -0.70
C ARG A 110 8.15 0.74 0.73
N ALA A 111 8.74 -0.40 1.01
CA ALA A 111 8.65 -1.12 2.28
C ALA A 111 10.02 -1.54 2.82
N PHE A 112 11.12 -0.88 2.43
CA PHE A 112 12.42 -1.13 3.05
C PHE A 112 12.42 -0.83 4.56
N GLY A 113 11.63 0.15 5.01
CA GLY A 113 11.44 0.48 6.41
C GLY A 113 10.51 -0.46 7.18
N LEU A 114 9.93 -1.46 6.50
CA LEU A 114 9.06 -2.49 7.08
C LEU A 114 9.72 -3.87 6.91
N PRO A 115 10.74 -4.23 7.72
CA PRO A 115 11.29 -5.58 7.74
C PRO A 115 10.19 -6.61 8.00
N VAL A 116 10.18 -7.66 7.18
CA VAL A 116 9.28 -8.80 7.29
C VAL A 116 10.00 -10.14 7.15
N ASP A 117 9.37 -11.21 7.61
CA ASP A 117 9.90 -12.55 7.41
C ASP A 117 9.56 -13.07 6.02
N ASN A 118 8.31 -12.90 5.62
CA ASN A 118 7.79 -13.48 4.39
C ASN A 118 7.16 -12.41 3.50
N VAL A 119 7.46 -12.49 2.21
CA VAL A 119 6.83 -11.68 1.17
C VAL A 119 6.07 -12.59 0.21
N SER A 120 4.80 -12.30 0.00
CA SER A 120 4.00 -12.85 -1.09
C SER A 120 3.58 -11.72 -2.02
N LEU A 121 3.78 -11.87 -3.33
CA LEU A 121 3.54 -10.78 -4.28
C LEU A 121 2.86 -11.23 -5.58
N SER A 122 1.97 -10.38 -6.09
CA SER A 122 1.48 -10.45 -7.46
C SER A 122 1.57 -9.07 -8.11
N LEU A 123 2.53 -8.92 -9.03
CA LEU A 123 2.85 -7.66 -9.70
C LEU A 123 2.60 -7.77 -11.21
N SER A 124 2.05 -6.71 -11.78
CA SER A 124 1.77 -6.57 -13.21
C SER A 124 1.99 -5.14 -13.69
N GLY A 125 2.14 -4.96 -15.01
CA GLY A 125 2.42 -3.65 -15.60
C GLY A 125 3.84 -3.17 -15.29
N ALA A 126 4.00 -1.89 -14.96
CA ALA A 126 5.26 -1.24 -14.59
C ALA A 126 5.34 -1.01 -13.06
N SER A 127 4.95 -2.02 -12.29
CA SER A 127 4.88 -1.92 -10.83
C SER A 127 6.24 -2.13 -10.16
N ARG A 128 6.49 -1.47 -9.03
CA ARG A 128 7.73 -1.63 -8.26
C ARG A 128 7.46 -2.01 -6.81
N LEU A 129 8.21 -2.99 -6.30
CA LEU A 129 8.27 -3.35 -4.89
C LEU A 129 9.71 -3.21 -4.37
N GLU A 130 9.85 -2.48 -3.27
CA GLU A 130 11.08 -2.35 -2.49
C GLU A 130 10.80 -2.92 -1.09
N THR A 131 11.50 -3.98 -0.66
CA THR A 131 11.17 -4.67 0.60
C THR A 131 12.40 -5.19 1.34
N THR A 132 12.35 -5.23 2.68
CA THR A 132 13.37 -5.91 3.50
C THR A 132 12.81 -7.24 3.98
N VAL A 133 13.51 -8.36 3.72
CA VAL A 133 12.98 -9.70 3.95
C VAL A 133 14.02 -10.66 4.55
N SER A 134 13.60 -11.49 5.51
CA SER A 134 14.49 -12.41 6.24
C SER A 134 14.37 -13.87 5.82
N THR A 135 13.19 -14.34 5.41
CA THR A 135 12.91 -15.77 5.24
C THR A 135 12.59 -16.14 3.79
N SER A 136 11.53 -15.58 3.21
CA SER A 136 11.11 -15.99 1.87
C SER A 136 10.44 -14.89 1.03
N ILE A 137 10.63 -14.97 -0.29
CA ILE A 137 9.88 -14.21 -1.29
C ILE A 137 9.21 -15.21 -2.23
N THR A 138 7.89 -15.10 -2.40
CA THR A 138 7.10 -15.99 -3.26
C THR A 138 6.11 -15.20 -4.11
N GLY A 139 5.80 -15.67 -5.32
CA GLY A 139 4.71 -15.12 -6.12
C GLY A 139 5.03 -14.92 -7.60
N SER A 140 4.43 -13.90 -8.22
CA SER A 140 4.57 -13.65 -9.67
C SER A 140 4.72 -12.16 -10.02
N ALA A 141 5.54 -11.90 -11.03
CA ALA A 141 5.78 -10.57 -11.58
C ALA A 141 5.74 -10.60 -13.11
N SER A 142 4.96 -9.71 -13.71
CA SER A 142 4.77 -9.64 -15.17
C SER A 142 4.83 -8.20 -15.69
N GLY A 143 5.05 -8.04 -17.00
CA GLY A 143 5.20 -6.72 -17.63
C GLY A 143 6.63 -6.20 -17.50
N GLU A 144 6.79 -5.02 -16.90
CA GLU A 144 8.07 -4.34 -16.59
C GLU A 144 8.22 -4.17 -15.06
N SER A 145 7.73 -5.17 -14.31
CA SER A 145 7.70 -5.08 -12.85
C SER A 145 9.10 -5.24 -12.24
N ILE A 146 9.43 -4.45 -11.22
CA ILE A 146 10.75 -4.50 -10.55
C ILE A 146 10.56 -4.83 -9.07
N ILE A 147 11.20 -5.91 -8.63
CA ILE A 147 11.32 -6.27 -7.21
C ILE A 147 12.76 -6.03 -6.79
N THR A 148 12.96 -5.10 -5.86
CA THR A 148 14.24 -4.86 -5.20
C THR A 148 14.12 -5.25 -3.74
N TYR A 149 15.00 -6.12 -3.25
CA TYR A 149 14.93 -6.59 -1.87
C TYR A 149 16.25 -6.43 -1.12
N ARG A 150 16.15 -6.25 0.20
CA ARG A 150 17.25 -6.29 1.16
C ARG A 150 17.11 -7.50 2.07
N GLY A 151 18.21 -7.92 2.69
CA GLY A 151 18.28 -9.10 3.56
C GLY A 151 18.76 -10.34 2.83
N GLN A 152 18.71 -11.49 3.49
CA GLN A 152 19.21 -12.77 2.98
C GLN A 152 18.15 -13.87 3.14
N PRO A 153 17.04 -13.83 2.36
CA PRO A 153 16.01 -14.85 2.43
C PRO A 153 16.56 -16.21 1.98
N GLY A 154 16.18 -17.28 2.68
CA GLY A 154 16.56 -18.64 2.33
C GLY A 154 15.84 -19.17 1.08
N GLN A 155 14.73 -18.54 0.67
CA GLN A 155 13.92 -18.96 -0.46
C GLN A 155 13.44 -17.78 -1.30
N ILE A 156 13.70 -17.82 -2.61
CA ILE A 156 13.16 -16.85 -3.58
C ILE A 156 12.51 -17.63 -4.73
N ASN A 157 11.18 -17.69 -4.72
CA ASN A 157 10.36 -18.38 -5.72
C ASN A 157 9.41 -17.38 -6.39
N VAL A 158 9.92 -16.60 -7.34
CA VAL A 158 9.15 -15.60 -8.08
C VAL A 158 9.10 -15.97 -9.56
N SER A 159 7.90 -16.22 -10.08
CA SER A 159 7.70 -16.43 -11.52
C SER A 159 7.70 -15.08 -12.23
N THR A 160 8.68 -14.85 -13.10
CA THR A 160 8.81 -13.60 -13.87
C THR A 160 8.45 -13.79 -15.33
N SER A 161 7.73 -12.85 -15.92
CA SER A 161 7.50 -12.77 -17.38
C SER A 161 7.62 -11.32 -17.90
N GLY A 162 7.85 -11.17 -19.20
CA GLY A 162 8.14 -9.87 -19.81
C GLY A 162 9.53 -9.34 -19.45
N GLY A 163 9.65 -8.04 -19.22
CA GLY A 163 10.84 -7.34 -18.72
C GLY A 163 10.95 -7.31 -17.18
N SER A 164 10.22 -8.19 -16.48
CA SER A 164 10.21 -8.18 -15.00
C SER A 164 11.54 -8.61 -14.42
N THR A 165 12.00 -7.94 -13.36
CA THR A 165 13.30 -8.20 -12.72
C THR A 165 13.16 -8.34 -11.21
N VAL A 166 13.83 -9.35 -10.65
CA VAL A 166 14.02 -9.53 -9.20
C VAL A 166 15.50 -9.37 -8.91
N ARG A 167 15.86 -8.43 -8.03
CA ARG A 167 17.25 -8.14 -7.69
C ARG A 167 17.42 -7.78 -6.22
N GLN A 168 18.58 -8.11 -5.69
CA GLN A 168 19.01 -7.67 -4.37
C GLN A 168 19.64 -6.28 -4.48
N GLU A 169 19.41 -5.42 -3.48
CA GLU A 169 20.17 -4.16 -3.32
C GLU A 169 21.56 -4.40 -2.72
#